data_AF-I7FL39-F1
#
_entry.id   AF-I7FL39-F1
#
_cell.length_a   1.000
_cell.length_b   1.000
_cell.length_c   1.000
_cell.angle_alpha   90.00
_cell.angle_beta   90.00
_cell.angle_gamma   90.00
#
_symmetry.space_group_name_H-M   'P 1'
#
loop_
_entity.id
_entity.type
_entity.pdbx_description
1 polymer ?
#
loop_
_entity_poly.entity_id
_entity_poly.type
_entity_poly.pdbx_seq_one_letter_code
_entity_poly.pdbx_strand_id
1 'polypeptide(L)'
;MSETPPNFTWLPDLALRSLGGAVVWANDETFAEKENLISPGPSQYRPATFGHKGQIYDGWETRRRREAGHDSAIVRLGVPGVIRGIVVDTAWFKGNYPPEVSVEAIEVDGYPTAGQLAADTGWTPLIERSRVHGDTRNNFEVHSEDRWTHVRLNIFPDGGVARLRVHGEGRPDKRFLGIGPMDLAALENGALVLDCSNRFYSSPHNLIFPGLAQVMGDGWETARRRDDGNDWVRIRLAGPGRVRLAEVDTSYFVGNCPGEAALSGLRADGQWVELLPRTALLPDTRHRFLVDVADVVSEVRLDIYPDGGLARLRLYGDLA
;
A
#
# COMPACT_ATOMS: atom_id res chain seq x y z
N MET A 1 -12.91 22.53 -1.88
CA MET A 1 -11.60 21.88 -1.95
C MET A 1 -10.82 22.38 -0.74
N SER A 2 -10.56 21.53 0.26
CA SER A 2 -9.71 21.95 1.38
C SER A 2 -8.26 21.86 0.91
N GLU A 3 -7.55 22.99 0.84
CA GLU A 3 -6.15 23.11 0.44
C GLU A 3 -5.17 22.62 1.53
N THR A 4 -5.46 21.49 2.16
CA THR A 4 -4.48 20.76 2.96
C THR A 4 -4.15 19.49 2.19
N PRO A 5 -2.89 19.29 1.75
CA PRO A 5 -2.51 18.03 1.14
C PRO A 5 -2.89 16.90 2.11
N PRO A 6 -3.45 15.79 1.62
CA PRO A 6 -3.84 14.69 2.49
C PRO A 6 -2.63 14.24 3.31
N ASN A 7 -2.84 13.96 4.60
CA ASN A 7 -1.82 13.37 5.47
C ASN A 7 -1.14 12.22 4.72
N PHE A 8 0.20 12.16 4.68
CA PHE A 8 0.91 11.17 3.87
C PHE A 8 0.46 9.73 4.14
N THR A 9 -0.03 9.42 5.34
CA THR A 9 -0.58 8.10 5.70
C THR A 9 -1.84 7.71 4.91
N TRP A 10 -2.42 8.65 4.17
CA TRP A 10 -3.52 8.42 3.23
C TRP A 10 -3.03 7.81 1.92
N LEU A 11 -1.75 7.92 1.59
CA LEU A 11 -1.16 7.28 0.43
C LEU A 11 -0.97 5.78 0.68
N PRO A 12 -0.91 4.94 -0.36
CA PRO A 12 -0.67 3.53 -0.17
C PRO A 12 0.69 3.27 0.47
N ASP A 13 0.77 2.23 1.30
CA ASP A 13 2.03 1.73 1.81
C ASP A 13 2.69 0.82 0.77
N LEU A 14 3.76 1.32 0.16
CA LEU A 14 4.52 0.67 -0.88
C LEU A 14 5.34 -0.52 -0.37
N ALA A 15 5.54 -0.64 0.95
CA ALA A 15 6.28 -1.74 1.56
C ALA A 15 5.40 -2.98 1.85
N LEU A 16 4.07 -2.87 1.76
CA LEU A 16 3.16 -3.95 2.17
C LEU A 16 3.44 -5.27 1.47
N ARG A 17 3.35 -6.36 2.25
CA ARG A 17 3.50 -7.71 1.69
C ARG A 17 2.43 -8.04 0.65
N SER A 18 1.19 -7.60 0.85
CA SER A 18 0.08 -7.80 -0.09
C SER A 18 0.25 -7.03 -1.41
N LEU A 19 1.12 -6.02 -1.45
CA LEU A 19 1.51 -5.32 -2.67
C LEU A 19 2.77 -5.93 -3.32
N GLY A 20 3.37 -6.96 -2.72
CA GLY A 20 4.59 -7.61 -3.21
C GLY A 20 5.88 -7.17 -2.51
N GLY A 21 5.79 -6.32 -1.47
CA GLY A 21 6.93 -5.93 -0.65
C GLY A 21 7.62 -7.13 0.01
N ALA A 22 8.92 -7.00 0.27
CA ALA A 22 9.72 -8.07 0.86
C ALA A 22 10.83 -7.51 1.74
N VAL A 23 11.02 -8.08 2.93
CA VAL A 23 12.19 -7.81 3.77
C VAL A 23 13.31 -8.73 3.31
N VAL A 24 14.18 -8.23 2.43
CA VAL A 24 15.16 -9.04 1.70
C VAL A 24 16.41 -9.36 2.52
N TRP A 25 16.67 -8.61 3.59
CA TRP A 25 17.85 -8.79 4.44
C TRP A 25 17.65 -8.15 5.82
N ALA A 26 18.24 -8.75 6.85
CA ALA A 26 18.52 -8.09 8.12
C ALA A 26 19.84 -8.64 8.68
N ASN A 27 20.53 -7.87 9.53
CA ASN A 27 21.76 -8.33 10.17
C ASN A 27 21.51 -9.22 11.41
N ASP A 28 20.34 -9.10 12.04
CA ASP A 28 19.89 -9.89 13.18
C ASP A 28 18.36 -10.02 13.15
N GLU A 29 17.84 -11.18 13.54
CA GLU A 29 16.40 -11.44 13.72
C GLU A 29 16.19 -12.44 14.86
N THR A 30 17.05 -12.33 15.89
CA THR A 30 17.16 -13.36 16.91
C THR A 30 15.82 -13.60 17.61
N PHE A 31 15.08 -12.55 17.98
CA PHE A 31 13.88 -12.67 18.81
C PHE A 31 12.59 -12.72 18.00
N ALA A 32 12.48 -11.95 16.91
CA ALA A 32 11.30 -11.94 16.07
C ALA A 32 11.64 -11.68 14.59
N GLU A 33 10.88 -12.32 13.70
CA GLU A 33 11.12 -12.38 12.25
C GLU A 33 10.99 -11.02 11.59
N LYS A 34 11.96 -10.68 10.74
CA LYS A 34 12.01 -9.38 10.05
C LYS A 34 10.81 -9.14 9.13
N GLU A 35 10.22 -10.21 8.58
CA GLU A 35 9.05 -10.19 7.70
C GLU A 35 7.84 -9.48 8.32
N ASN A 36 7.73 -9.51 9.66
CA ASN A 36 6.63 -8.86 10.38
C ASN A 36 6.58 -7.35 10.15
N LEU A 37 7.71 -6.70 9.82
CA LEU A 37 7.76 -5.26 9.53
C LEU A 37 6.73 -4.83 8.49
N ILE A 38 6.48 -5.67 7.48
CA ILE A 38 5.64 -5.34 6.32
C ILE A 38 4.33 -6.11 6.28
N SER A 39 4.01 -6.85 7.35
CA SER A 39 2.74 -7.57 7.48
C SER A 39 1.56 -6.59 7.41
N PRO A 40 0.47 -6.93 6.72
CA PRO A 40 -0.74 -6.09 6.69
C PRO A 40 -1.33 -5.87 8.08
N GLY A 41 -2.02 -4.73 8.26
CA GLY A 41 -2.73 -4.41 9.50
C GLY A 41 -1.84 -4.04 10.69
N PRO A 42 -2.45 -3.71 11.85
CA PRO A 42 -1.72 -3.42 13.08
C PRO A 42 -1.08 -4.68 13.66
N SER A 43 0.01 -4.52 14.42
CA SER A 43 0.62 -5.60 15.18
C SER A 43 -0.27 -6.07 16.32
N GLN A 44 -0.25 -7.37 16.60
CA GLN A 44 -0.98 -7.99 17.70
C GLN A 44 -0.05 -8.30 18.88
N TYR A 45 -0.59 -8.26 20.09
CA TYR A 45 0.13 -8.70 21.28
C TYR A 45 -0.65 -9.76 22.03
N ARG A 46 0.00 -10.88 22.30
CA ARG A 46 -0.54 -11.97 23.11
C ARG A 46 0.30 -12.10 24.38
N PRO A 47 -0.18 -11.54 25.51
CA PRO A 47 0.55 -11.60 26.78
C PRO A 47 0.90 -13.04 27.16
N ALA A 48 2.05 -13.21 27.81
CA ALA A 48 2.52 -14.49 28.35
C ALA A 48 2.69 -15.61 27.31
N THR A 49 2.98 -15.26 26.06
CA THR A 49 3.31 -16.23 25.01
C THR A 49 4.83 -16.29 24.87
N PHE A 50 5.47 -17.19 25.62
CA PHE A 50 6.92 -17.35 25.62
C PHE A 50 7.37 -18.54 24.78
N GLY A 51 8.29 -18.30 23.85
CA GLY A 51 9.09 -19.33 23.19
C GLY A 51 10.45 -19.52 23.88
N HIS A 52 11.32 -20.34 23.29
CA HIS A 52 12.68 -20.57 23.82
C HIS A 52 13.57 -19.33 23.87
N LYS A 53 13.20 -18.27 23.14
CA LYS A 53 13.96 -17.02 23.06
C LYS A 53 13.36 -15.89 23.90
N GLY A 54 12.15 -16.03 24.43
CA GLY A 54 11.46 -14.97 25.16
C GLY A 54 10.00 -14.82 24.73
N GLN A 55 9.41 -13.66 25.03
CA GLN A 55 8.06 -13.31 24.60
C GLN A 55 8.03 -13.24 23.07
N ILE A 56 7.02 -13.84 22.46
CA ILE A 56 6.80 -13.75 21.01
C ILE A 56 6.17 -12.40 20.71
N TYR A 57 6.82 -11.63 19.84
CA TYR A 57 6.33 -10.34 19.36
C TYR A 57 5.91 -10.43 17.89
N ASP A 58 4.83 -9.73 17.54
CA ASP A 58 4.42 -9.47 16.17
C ASP A 58 5.16 -8.23 15.64
N GLY A 59 6.44 -8.44 15.32
CA GLY A 59 7.38 -7.40 14.89
C GLY A 59 8.74 -8.00 14.54
N TRP A 60 9.69 -7.16 14.21
CA TRP A 60 11.11 -7.51 14.11
C TRP A 60 11.79 -7.14 15.42
N GLU A 61 12.56 -8.04 16.01
CA GLU A 61 13.29 -7.79 17.25
C GLU A 61 14.68 -8.46 17.21
N THR A 62 15.70 -7.65 17.51
CA THR A 62 17.09 -8.09 17.52
C THR A 62 17.60 -8.36 18.93
N ARG A 63 18.75 -9.04 19.02
CA ARG A 63 19.42 -9.23 20.31
C ARG A 63 20.03 -7.94 20.83
N ARG A 64 20.07 -7.81 22.16
CA ARG A 64 20.77 -6.70 22.83
C ARG A 64 22.23 -6.62 22.40
N ARG A 65 22.63 -5.44 21.95
CA ARG A 65 23.98 -5.15 21.50
C ARG A 65 24.81 -4.61 22.68
N ARG A 66 26.05 -5.10 22.78
CA ARG A 66 27.02 -4.69 23.82
C ARG A 66 28.23 -3.95 23.24
N GLU A 67 28.28 -3.86 21.92
CA GLU A 67 29.35 -3.24 21.14
C GLU A 67 28.76 -2.10 20.30
N ALA A 68 29.61 -1.20 19.84
CA ALA A 68 29.17 -0.07 19.01
C ALA A 68 28.52 -0.54 17.70
N GLY A 69 27.56 0.25 17.21
CA GLY A 69 26.87 0.02 15.95
C GLY A 69 25.36 0.05 16.09
N HIS A 70 24.68 -0.49 15.09
CA HIS A 70 23.23 -0.49 14.94
C HIS A 70 22.75 -1.69 14.13
N ASP A 71 21.50 -2.10 14.32
CA ASP A 71 20.89 -3.17 13.53
C ASP A 71 20.10 -2.60 12.36
N SER A 72 20.00 -3.38 11.29
CA SER A 72 19.43 -2.92 10.03
C SER A 72 18.59 -4.00 9.36
N ALA A 73 17.51 -3.55 8.71
CA ALA A 73 16.69 -4.37 7.83
C ALA A 73 16.46 -3.65 6.50
N ILE A 74 16.55 -4.39 5.39
CA ILE A 74 16.33 -3.89 4.04
C ILE A 74 15.00 -4.41 3.52
N VAL A 75 14.15 -3.49 3.07
CA VAL A 75 12.85 -3.77 2.47
C VAL A 75 12.88 -3.38 1.00
N ARG A 76 12.58 -4.33 0.12
CA ARG A 76 12.21 -4.06 -1.27
C ARG A 76 10.74 -3.65 -1.30
N LEU A 77 10.45 -2.50 -1.90
CA LEU A 77 9.07 -2.04 -2.09
C LEU A 77 8.34 -2.96 -3.07
N GLY A 78 7.04 -3.15 -2.87
CA GLY A 78 6.19 -3.90 -3.79
C GLY A 78 6.06 -3.18 -5.14
N VAL A 79 6.01 -1.84 -5.09
CA VAL A 79 6.03 -0.97 -6.27
C VAL A 79 7.06 0.13 -6.04
N PRO A 80 8.04 0.30 -6.94
CA PRO A 80 8.94 1.44 -6.87
C PRO A 80 8.17 2.76 -6.91
N GLY A 81 8.63 3.79 -6.20
CA GLY A 81 7.80 4.97 -6.03
C GLY A 81 8.49 6.14 -5.35
N VAL A 82 7.78 7.27 -5.35
CA VAL A 82 8.17 8.46 -4.58
C VAL A 82 7.62 8.30 -3.17
N ILE A 83 8.51 8.36 -2.18
CA ILE A 83 8.15 8.20 -0.77
C ILE A 83 7.78 9.57 -0.20
N ARG A 84 6.57 9.68 0.37
CA ARG A 84 6.05 10.92 0.96
C ARG A 84 6.11 10.92 2.48
N GLY A 85 6.14 9.74 3.10
CA GLY A 85 6.36 9.62 4.52
C GLY A 85 6.52 8.18 4.97
N ILE A 86 7.08 8.02 6.16
CA ILE A 86 7.44 6.74 6.75
C ILE A 86 6.84 6.67 8.16
N VAL A 87 6.28 5.53 8.52
CA VAL A 87 5.85 5.23 9.88
C VAL A 87 6.71 4.10 10.43
N VAL A 88 7.44 4.39 11.50
CA VAL A 88 8.13 3.38 12.31
C VAL A 88 7.25 3.09 13.52
N ASP A 89 6.48 2.01 13.43
CA ASP A 89 5.55 1.60 14.47
C ASP A 89 6.25 0.71 15.49
N THR A 90 6.27 1.13 16.74
CA THR A 90 6.87 0.40 17.86
C THR A 90 5.80 -0.16 18.81
N ALA A 91 4.55 -0.30 18.33
CA ALA A 91 3.45 -0.90 19.07
C ALA A 91 3.89 -2.16 19.83
N TRP A 92 3.52 -2.23 21.11
CA TRP A 92 3.85 -3.31 22.06
C TRP A 92 5.31 -3.39 22.52
N PHE A 93 6.25 -2.75 21.83
CA PHE A 93 7.64 -2.59 22.29
C PHE A 93 7.72 -1.41 23.28
N LYS A 94 7.39 -1.69 24.55
CA LYS A 94 7.27 -0.65 25.60
C LYS A 94 8.60 -0.29 26.28
N GLY A 95 9.49 -1.26 26.41
CA GLY A 95 10.80 -1.09 27.05
C GLY A 95 11.97 -1.61 26.21
N ASN A 96 11.67 -2.31 25.12
CA ASN A 96 12.61 -2.93 24.20
C ASN A 96 12.49 -2.36 22.77
N TYR A 97 11.92 -1.16 22.62
CA TYR A 97 11.99 -0.41 21.35
C TYR A 97 13.37 0.22 21.20
N PRO A 98 13.84 0.49 19.97
CA PRO A 98 15.08 1.22 19.77
C PRO A 98 14.92 2.69 20.19
N PRO A 99 15.84 3.29 20.95
CA PRO A 99 15.78 4.71 21.30
C PRO A 99 15.79 5.66 20.09
N GLU A 100 16.49 5.28 19.02
CA GLU A 100 16.63 6.09 17.81
C GLU A 100 16.57 5.21 16.57
N VAL A 101 16.13 5.79 15.46
CA VAL A 101 16.08 5.14 14.13
C VAL A 101 16.57 6.09 13.05
N SER A 102 16.99 5.55 11.91
CA SER A 102 17.16 6.29 10.65
C SER A 102 16.65 5.45 9.51
N VAL A 103 16.28 6.08 8.40
CA VAL A 103 15.83 5.37 7.21
C VAL A 103 16.52 5.93 5.97
N GLU A 104 17.05 5.03 5.16
CA GLU A 104 17.71 5.34 3.90
C GLU A 104 16.96 4.66 2.74
N ALA A 105 17.15 5.13 1.52
CA ALA A 105 16.56 4.54 0.32
C ALA A 105 17.57 4.43 -0.81
N ILE A 106 17.30 3.51 -1.74
CA ILE A 106 18.12 3.31 -2.94
C ILE A 106 17.24 2.89 -4.12
N GLU A 107 17.58 3.40 -5.30
CA GLU A 107 17.07 2.96 -6.59
C GLU A 107 18.09 2.00 -7.20
N VAL A 108 17.69 0.76 -7.46
CA VAL A 108 18.56 -0.24 -8.08
C VAL A 108 17.83 -0.92 -9.22
N ASP A 109 18.50 -0.98 -10.37
CA ASP A 109 18.06 -1.76 -11.52
C ASP A 109 18.37 -3.27 -11.35
N GLY A 110 17.54 -4.11 -11.96
CA GLY A 110 17.73 -5.56 -11.94
C GLY A 110 17.35 -6.22 -10.61
N TYR A 111 18.02 -7.34 -10.31
CA TYR A 111 17.69 -8.21 -9.18
C TYR A 111 18.94 -8.49 -8.32
N PRO A 112 19.50 -7.48 -7.64
CA PRO A 112 20.67 -7.69 -6.78
C PRO A 112 20.35 -8.66 -5.65
N THR A 113 21.36 -9.44 -5.24
CA THR A 113 21.25 -10.31 -4.07
C THR A 113 21.19 -9.49 -2.79
N ALA A 114 20.66 -10.09 -1.72
CA ALA A 114 20.60 -9.48 -0.40
C ALA A 114 21.98 -8.98 0.09
N GLY A 115 23.04 -9.75 -0.13
CA GLY A 115 24.40 -9.37 0.25
C GLY A 115 24.95 -8.19 -0.56
N GLN A 116 24.61 -8.09 -1.85
CA GLN A 116 24.98 -6.94 -2.67
C GLN A 116 24.29 -5.67 -2.18
N LEU A 117 22.98 -5.72 -1.91
CA LEU A 117 22.23 -4.58 -1.36
C LEU A 117 22.75 -4.13 0.01
N ALA A 118 23.11 -5.09 0.88
CA ALA A 118 23.65 -4.79 2.21
C ALA A 118 25.03 -4.12 2.15
N ALA A 119 25.85 -4.46 1.16
CA ALA A 119 27.18 -3.89 0.95
C ALA A 119 27.18 -2.61 0.08
N ASP A 120 26.05 -2.27 -0.53
CA ASP A 120 25.93 -1.10 -1.39
C ASP A 120 26.15 0.19 -0.58
N THR A 121 26.84 1.16 -1.19
CA THR A 121 27.14 2.47 -0.58
C THR A 121 26.28 3.60 -1.16
N GLY A 122 25.42 3.33 -2.15
CA GLY A 122 24.54 4.29 -2.81
C GLY A 122 23.26 4.64 -2.05
N TRP A 123 23.16 4.26 -0.78
CA TRP A 123 22.00 4.57 0.06
C TRP A 123 21.94 6.06 0.36
N THR A 124 20.76 6.65 0.13
CA THR A 124 20.48 8.06 0.40
C THR A 124 19.65 8.17 1.68
N PRO A 125 20.05 8.99 2.67
CA PRO A 125 19.27 9.19 3.88
C PRO A 125 17.95 9.91 3.53
N LEU A 126 16.83 9.30 3.92
CA LEU A 126 15.51 9.94 3.88
C LEU A 126 15.15 10.52 5.25
N ILE A 127 15.43 9.77 6.31
CA ILE A 127 15.23 10.17 7.70
C ILE A 127 16.58 10.08 8.41
N GLU A 128 17.10 11.22 8.86
CA GLU A 128 18.30 11.26 9.70
C GLU A 128 18.05 10.56 11.04
N ARG A 129 19.14 10.22 11.74
CA ARG A 129 19.06 9.57 13.06
C ARG A 129 18.21 10.40 14.02
N SER A 130 17.06 9.85 14.37
CA SER A 130 15.99 10.55 15.10
C SER A 130 15.50 9.70 16.26
N ARG A 131 15.13 10.36 17.37
CA ARG A 131 14.50 9.68 18.51
C ARG A 131 13.12 9.17 18.16
N VAL A 132 12.77 8.04 18.74
CA VAL A 132 11.42 7.47 18.67
C VAL A 132 10.90 7.15 20.07
N HIS A 133 9.59 7.00 20.17
CA HIS A 133 8.92 6.57 21.39
C HIS A 133 8.41 5.14 21.21
N GLY A 134 8.44 4.36 22.30
CA GLY A 134 7.89 3.01 22.35
C GLY A 134 6.37 3.02 22.36
N ASP A 135 5.76 1.90 21.96
CA ASP A 135 4.31 1.73 21.84
C ASP A 135 3.64 2.86 21.03
N THR A 136 4.35 3.36 20.02
CA THR A 136 3.98 4.57 19.29
C THR A 136 4.20 4.40 17.79
N ARG A 137 3.29 4.98 17.00
CA ARG A 137 3.45 5.20 15.56
C ARG A 137 4.30 6.46 15.34
N ASN A 138 5.59 6.29 15.10
CA ASN A 138 6.51 7.40 14.88
C ASN A 138 6.45 7.81 13.40
N ASN A 139 5.86 8.96 13.13
CA ASN A 139 5.60 9.47 11.79
C ASN A 139 6.71 10.41 11.34
N PHE A 140 7.25 10.19 10.15
CA PHE A 140 8.28 11.03 9.54
C PHE A 140 7.87 11.42 8.12
N GLU A 141 7.84 12.72 7.83
CA GLU A 141 7.61 13.23 6.48
C GLU A 141 8.90 13.11 5.65
N VAL A 142 8.76 12.84 4.35
CA VAL A 142 9.88 12.75 3.41
C VAL A 142 9.66 13.74 2.28
N HIS A 143 10.66 14.58 2.04
CA HIS A 143 10.65 15.63 1.02
C HIS A 143 11.64 15.32 -0.12
N SER A 144 11.50 14.13 -0.73
CA SER A 144 12.24 13.74 -1.94
C SER A 144 11.23 13.46 -3.05
N GLU A 145 11.56 13.87 -4.27
CA GLU A 145 10.80 13.54 -5.50
C GLU A 145 11.41 12.35 -6.26
N ASP A 146 12.50 11.78 -5.73
CA ASP A 146 13.21 10.69 -6.38
C ASP A 146 12.41 9.39 -6.29
N ARG A 147 12.64 8.52 -7.27
CA ARG A 147 12.04 7.19 -7.33
C ARG A 147 12.92 6.22 -6.54
N TRP A 148 12.33 5.49 -5.62
CA TRP A 148 13.03 4.50 -4.80
C TRP A 148 12.50 3.08 -5.03
N THR A 149 13.38 2.09 -4.88
CA THR A 149 13.03 0.66 -5.04
C THR A 149 13.16 -0.12 -3.74
N HIS A 150 14.04 0.34 -2.84
CA HIS A 150 14.30 -0.27 -1.56
C HIS A 150 14.44 0.81 -0.49
N VAL A 151 14.12 0.45 0.76
CA VAL A 151 14.42 1.23 1.96
C VAL A 151 15.23 0.39 2.94
N ARG A 152 16.08 1.03 3.73
CA ARG A 152 16.84 0.41 4.82
C ARG A 152 16.47 1.11 6.12
N LEU A 153 15.86 0.37 7.04
CA LEU A 153 15.61 0.81 8.40
C LEU A 153 16.83 0.47 9.24
N ASN A 154 17.38 1.46 9.93
CA ASN A 154 18.45 1.29 10.92
C ASN A 154 17.90 1.62 12.31
N ILE A 155 18.14 0.75 13.29
CA ILE A 155 17.71 0.90 14.69
C ILE A 155 18.93 0.98 15.61
N PHE A 156 18.95 1.96 16.52
CA PHE A 156 20.14 2.26 17.31
C PHE A 156 19.91 2.05 18.82
N PRO A 157 20.76 1.28 19.52
CA PRO A 157 21.74 0.32 18.97
C PRO A 157 21.11 -1.00 18.51
N ASP A 158 19.94 -1.33 19.06
CA ASP A 158 19.17 -2.56 18.86
C ASP A 158 17.73 -2.32 19.38
N GLY A 159 16.86 -3.32 19.26
CA GLY A 159 15.51 -3.30 19.82
C GLY A 159 14.48 -3.92 18.89
N GLY A 160 13.22 -3.57 19.10
CA GLY A 160 12.10 -4.09 18.32
C GLY A 160 11.23 -3.01 17.67
N VAL A 161 10.79 -3.31 16.45
CA VAL A 161 9.89 -2.50 15.63
C VAL A 161 8.76 -3.39 15.14
N ALA A 162 7.53 -2.99 15.40
CA ALA A 162 6.34 -3.76 15.06
C ALA A 162 6.05 -3.71 13.55
N ARG A 163 6.04 -2.51 12.97
CA ARG A 163 5.78 -2.30 11.54
C ARG A 163 6.65 -1.17 10.97
N LEU A 164 7.00 -1.32 9.71
CA LEU A 164 7.51 -0.25 8.86
C LEU A 164 6.48 0.01 7.76
N ARG A 165 5.97 1.25 7.69
CA ARG A 165 5.09 1.71 6.62
C ARG A 165 5.81 2.73 5.77
N VAL A 166 5.78 2.56 4.45
CA VAL A 166 6.44 3.45 3.49
C VAL A 166 5.36 4.01 2.57
N HIS A 167 4.78 5.13 2.95
CA HIS A 167 3.67 5.73 2.24
C HIS A 167 4.16 6.59 1.07
N GLY A 168 3.58 6.39 -0.11
CA GLY A 168 4.05 7.07 -1.30
C GLY A 168 3.19 6.86 -2.53
N GLU A 169 3.70 7.34 -3.67
CA GLU A 169 3.07 7.17 -4.97
C GLU A 169 3.84 6.16 -5.82
N GLY A 170 3.15 5.19 -6.39
CA GLY A 170 3.74 4.27 -7.36
C GLY A 170 4.31 5.03 -8.57
N ARG A 171 5.56 4.71 -8.91
CA ARG A 171 6.28 5.12 -10.13
C ARG A 171 6.93 3.88 -10.73
N PRO A 172 6.18 3.05 -11.48
CA PRO A 172 6.75 1.89 -12.13
C PRO A 172 7.79 2.29 -13.17
N ASP A 173 8.57 1.30 -13.59
CA ASP A 173 9.52 1.48 -14.68
C ASP A 173 8.76 1.65 -16.00
N LYS A 174 8.96 2.81 -16.63
CA LYS A 174 8.30 3.21 -17.87
C LYS A 174 8.64 2.28 -19.04
N ARG A 175 9.76 1.55 -18.99
CA ARG A 175 10.15 0.58 -20.04
C ARG A 175 9.10 -0.52 -20.23
N PHE A 176 8.33 -0.84 -19.20
CA PHE A 176 7.28 -1.87 -19.25
C PHE A 176 5.91 -1.31 -19.61
N LEU A 177 5.74 0.02 -19.60
CA LEU A 177 4.46 0.63 -19.92
C LEU A 177 4.23 0.64 -21.44
N GLY A 178 3.07 0.14 -21.87
CA GLY A 178 2.65 0.15 -23.28
C GLY A 178 3.13 -1.04 -24.13
N ILE A 179 3.76 -2.06 -23.52
CA ILE A 179 4.13 -3.30 -24.23
C ILE A 179 2.89 -4.11 -24.66
N GLY A 180 1.75 -3.91 -23.98
CA GLY A 180 0.47 -4.50 -24.32
C GLY A 180 -0.65 -3.96 -23.44
N PRO A 181 -1.86 -4.53 -23.54
CA PRO A 181 -2.97 -4.16 -22.67
C PRO A 181 -2.58 -4.35 -21.20
N MET A 182 -2.95 -3.38 -20.37
CA MET A 182 -2.63 -3.38 -18.94
C MET A 182 -3.83 -2.94 -18.12
N ASP A 183 -3.81 -3.24 -16.82
CA ASP A 183 -4.75 -2.67 -15.86
C ASP A 183 -4.37 -1.21 -15.56
N LEU A 184 -5.11 -0.27 -16.16
CA LEU A 184 -4.92 1.17 -15.99
C LEU A 184 -5.24 1.64 -14.57
N ALA A 185 -6.03 0.87 -13.81
CA ALA A 185 -6.35 1.18 -12.42
C ALA A 185 -5.34 0.60 -11.43
N ALA A 186 -4.40 -0.26 -11.86
CA ALA A 186 -3.49 -0.93 -10.95
C ALA A 186 -2.44 0.01 -10.35
N LEU A 187 -2.23 -0.10 -9.05
CA LEU A 187 -1.20 0.66 -8.33
C LEU A 187 0.21 0.29 -8.82
N GLU A 188 0.45 -0.97 -9.16
CA GLU A 188 1.70 -1.43 -9.78
C GLU A 188 1.99 -0.77 -11.13
N ASN A 189 0.97 -0.26 -11.81
CA ASN A 189 1.11 0.52 -13.04
C ASN A 189 1.12 2.05 -12.78
N GLY A 190 1.08 2.50 -11.53
CA GLY A 190 1.17 3.92 -11.14
C GLY A 190 -0.17 4.64 -10.96
N ALA A 191 -1.28 3.89 -10.96
CA ALA A 191 -2.58 4.42 -10.56
C ALA A 191 -2.61 4.78 -9.06
N LEU A 192 -3.53 5.66 -8.68
CA LEU A 192 -3.63 6.18 -7.32
C LEU A 192 -5.07 6.49 -6.95
N VAL A 193 -5.55 6.02 -5.79
CA VAL A 193 -6.81 6.51 -5.23
C VAL A 193 -6.62 7.96 -4.79
N LEU A 194 -7.40 8.86 -5.38
CA LEU A 194 -7.38 10.28 -5.08
C LEU A 194 -8.28 10.61 -3.89
N ASP A 195 -9.46 10.03 -3.86
CA ASP A 195 -10.46 10.30 -2.83
C ASP A 195 -11.52 9.20 -2.76
N CYS A 196 -12.30 9.17 -1.68
CA CYS A 196 -13.45 8.27 -1.53
C CYS A 196 -14.43 8.80 -0.49
N SER A 197 -15.69 8.38 -0.56
CA SER A 197 -16.74 8.76 0.39
C SER A 197 -16.52 8.23 1.81
N ASN A 198 -15.90 7.05 1.95
CA ASN A 198 -15.84 6.32 3.22
C ASN A 198 -14.57 5.46 3.32
N ARG A 199 -13.91 5.49 4.49
CA ARG A 199 -12.67 4.74 4.81
C ARG A 199 -12.77 3.95 6.12
N PHE A 200 -13.97 3.62 6.55
CA PHE A 200 -14.22 3.21 7.93
C PHE A 200 -13.59 1.85 8.27
N TYR A 201 -13.79 0.82 7.44
CA TYR A 201 -13.34 -0.54 7.75
C TYR A 201 -12.00 -0.89 7.11
N SER A 202 -11.77 -0.48 5.86
CA SER A 202 -10.52 -0.78 5.16
C SER A 202 -10.13 0.31 4.16
N SER A 203 -8.87 0.27 3.73
CA SER A 203 -8.28 1.24 2.82
C SER A 203 -8.87 1.09 1.41
N PRO A 204 -9.26 2.19 0.72
CA PRO A 204 -9.69 2.12 -0.68
C PRO A 204 -8.57 1.69 -1.63
N HIS A 205 -7.30 1.85 -1.24
CA HIS A 205 -6.15 1.41 -2.06
C HIS A 205 -6.14 -0.10 -2.30
N ASN A 206 -6.78 -0.87 -1.43
CA ASN A 206 -6.93 -2.31 -1.57
C ASN A 206 -7.60 -2.71 -2.91
N LEU A 207 -8.47 -1.87 -3.47
CA LEU A 207 -9.13 -2.11 -4.75
C LEU A 207 -8.15 -2.28 -5.91
N ILE A 208 -7.02 -1.58 -5.84
CA ILE A 208 -6.05 -1.45 -6.94
C ILE A 208 -4.75 -2.23 -6.67
N PHE A 209 -4.73 -3.06 -5.62
CA PHE A 209 -3.62 -3.96 -5.32
C PHE A 209 -3.56 -5.12 -6.30
N PRO A 210 -2.41 -5.79 -6.52
CA PRO A 210 -2.31 -6.92 -7.44
C PRO A 210 -3.10 -8.15 -6.97
N GLY A 211 -3.29 -9.11 -7.88
CA GLY A 211 -3.89 -10.41 -7.58
C GLY A 211 -5.36 -10.38 -7.17
N LEU A 212 -5.84 -11.50 -6.65
CA LEU A 212 -7.19 -11.62 -6.06
C LEU A 212 -7.12 -11.36 -4.55
N ALA A 213 -8.22 -10.88 -3.97
CA ALA A 213 -8.37 -10.90 -2.52
C ALA A 213 -8.24 -12.34 -2.00
N GLN A 214 -7.65 -12.54 -0.82
CA GLN A 214 -7.55 -13.84 -0.15
C GLN A 214 -8.46 -13.90 1.09
N VAL A 215 -8.81 -12.75 1.63
CA VAL A 215 -9.79 -12.54 2.70
C VAL A 215 -10.57 -11.25 2.44
N MET A 216 -11.73 -11.08 3.08
CA MET A 216 -12.55 -9.87 2.96
C MET A 216 -11.76 -8.58 3.31
N GLY A 217 -10.85 -8.66 4.30
CA GLY A 217 -10.00 -7.54 4.72
C GLY A 217 -8.99 -7.07 3.66
N ASP A 218 -8.79 -7.84 2.60
CA ASP A 218 -7.96 -7.43 1.46
C ASP A 218 -8.71 -6.50 0.49
N GLY A 219 -10.00 -6.25 0.68
CA GLY A 219 -10.82 -5.35 -0.15
C GLY A 219 -11.05 -3.97 0.48
N TRP A 220 -11.89 -3.16 -0.15
CA TRP A 220 -12.43 -1.91 0.39
C TRP A 220 -13.84 -2.15 0.93
N GLU A 221 -14.10 -1.76 2.17
CA GLU A 221 -15.41 -1.87 2.82
C GLU A 221 -15.82 -0.54 3.46
N THR A 222 -17.07 -0.14 3.23
CA THR A 222 -17.65 1.09 3.76
C THR A 222 -18.61 0.82 4.93
N ALA A 223 -18.91 1.87 5.70
CA ALA A 223 -19.94 1.78 6.73
C ALA A 223 -21.34 1.72 6.10
N ARG A 224 -22.24 0.94 6.71
CA ARG A 224 -23.64 0.86 6.28
C ARG A 224 -24.28 2.24 6.24
N ARG A 225 -24.91 2.58 5.13
CA ARG A 225 -25.64 3.83 4.95
C ARG A 225 -27.11 3.68 5.34
N ARG A 226 -27.70 4.82 5.68
CA ARG A 226 -29.10 4.99 6.09
C ARG A 226 -29.73 6.24 5.47
N ASP A 227 -29.02 6.87 4.54
CA ASP A 227 -29.44 8.01 3.76
C ASP A 227 -29.69 7.59 2.30
N ASP A 228 -30.12 8.53 1.46
CA ASP A 228 -30.40 8.29 0.03
C ASP A 228 -29.14 8.41 -0.85
N GLY A 229 -27.95 8.44 -0.23
CA GLY A 229 -26.68 8.60 -0.92
C GLY A 229 -26.06 7.28 -1.38
N ASN A 230 -24.86 7.37 -1.96
CA ASN A 230 -24.07 6.23 -2.37
C ASN A 230 -22.60 6.39 -1.97
N ASP A 231 -21.87 5.28 -1.87
CA ASP A 231 -20.43 5.31 -1.68
C ASP A 231 -19.67 5.32 -3.01
N TRP A 232 -18.49 5.94 -3.02
CA TRP A 232 -17.71 6.12 -4.23
C TRP A 232 -16.21 6.20 -3.95
N VAL A 233 -15.42 5.88 -4.97
CA VAL A 233 -13.96 6.02 -4.98
C VAL A 233 -13.52 6.66 -6.30
N ARG A 234 -12.59 7.62 -6.22
CA ARG A 234 -11.95 8.29 -7.36
C ARG A 234 -10.52 7.82 -7.50
N ILE A 235 -10.13 7.42 -8.71
CA ILE A 235 -8.82 6.85 -9.02
C ILE A 235 -8.23 7.60 -10.20
N ARG A 236 -7.00 8.10 -10.04
CA ARG A 236 -6.15 8.51 -11.16
C ARG A 236 -5.58 7.25 -11.79
N LEU A 237 -5.78 7.09 -13.09
CA LEU A 237 -5.23 5.96 -13.83
C LEU A 237 -3.70 6.07 -13.97
N ALA A 238 -3.06 4.96 -14.34
CA ALA A 238 -1.63 4.87 -14.67
C ALA A 238 -1.19 5.96 -15.66
N GLY A 239 -2.07 6.30 -16.60
CA GLY A 239 -1.98 7.44 -17.50
C GLY A 239 -3.30 7.58 -18.26
N PRO A 240 -3.45 8.63 -19.08
CA PRO A 240 -4.57 8.74 -20.01
C PRO A 240 -4.65 7.49 -20.88
N GLY A 241 -5.81 6.85 -20.92
CA GLY A 241 -5.97 5.60 -21.65
C GLY A 241 -7.42 5.28 -21.98
N ARG A 242 -7.61 4.28 -22.83
CA ARG A 242 -8.93 3.76 -23.20
C ARG A 242 -9.20 2.48 -22.43
N VAL A 243 -10.25 2.49 -21.61
CA VAL A 243 -10.70 1.30 -20.88
C VAL A 243 -11.50 0.41 -21.83
N ARG A 244 -11.13 -0.87 -21.93
CA ARG A 244 -11.82 -1.86 -22.80
C ARG A 244 -12.56 -2.93 -22.01
N LEU A 245 -12.11 -3.22 -20.79
CA LEU A 245 -12.72 -4.21 -19.90
C LEU A 245 -12.68 -3.67 -18.47
N ALA A 246 -13.86 -3.52 -17.87
CA ALA A 246 -14.00 -3.27 -16.44
C ALA A 246 -14.27 -4.59 -15.71
N GLU A 247 -13.49 -4.87 -14.67
CA GLU A 247 -13.77 -5.94 -13.72
C GLU A 247 -14.12 -5.34 -12.35
N VAL A 248 -15.33 -5.64 -11.87
CA VAL A 248 -15.81 -5.26 -10.54
C VAL A 248 -15.94 -6.54 -9.72
N ASP A 249 -15.03 -6.72 -8.77
CA ASP A 249 -14.87 -7.94 -8.00
C ASP A 249 -15.48 -7.80 -6.60
N THR A 250 -16.48 -8.62 -6.29
CA THR A 250 -17.13 -8.71 -4.98
C THR A 250 -16.72 -9.97 -4.19
N SER A 251 -15.67 -10.68 -4.61
CA SER A 251 -15.18 -11.88 -3.89
C SER A 251 -14.98 -11.62 -2.40
N TYR A 252 -15.37 -12.58 -1.56
CA TYR A 252 -15.42 -12.51 -0.09
C TYR A 252 -16.47 -11.56 0.52
N PHE A 253 -17.15 -10.73 -0.27
CA PHE A 253 -18.25 -9.88 0.20
C PHE A 253 -19.59 -10.60 0.00
N VAL A 254 -19.86 -11.59 0.86
CA VAL A 254 -21.02 -12.48 0.72
C VAL A 254 -22.32 -11.84 1.24
N GLY A 255 -22.23 -11.12 2.36
CA GLY A 255 -23.40 -10.51 3.01
C GLY A 255 -23.45 -8.98 2.95
N ASN A 256 -22.40 -8.38 2.39
CA ASN A 256 -22.15 -6.94 2.40
C ASN A 256 -21.57 -6.44 1.06
N CYS A 257 -21.77 -7.15 -0.05
CA CYS A 257 -21.51 -6.56 -1.36
C CYS A 257 -22.51 -5.44 -1.66
N PRO A 258 -22.13 -4.44 -2.45
CA PRO A 258 -23.10 -3.50 -2.99
C PRO A 258 -24.10 -4.21 -3.91
N GLY A 259 -25.32 -3.68 -3.98
CA GLY A 259 -26.36 -4.22 -4.87
C GLY A 259 -26.10 -3.85 -6.33
N GLU A 260 -25.52 -2.67 -6.59
CA GLU A 260 -25.23 -2.17 -7.93
C GLU A 260 -23.93 -1.35 -7.92
N ALA A 261 -23.31 -1.20 -9.09
CA ALA A 261 -22.22 -0.24 -9.31
C ALA A 261 -22.34 0.47 -10.65
N ALA A 262 -21.73 1.66 -10.75
CA ALA A 262 -21.56 2.42 -11.98
C ALA A 262 -20.12 2.93 -12.09
N LEU A 263 -19.62 3.09 -13.31
CA LEU A 263 -18.26 3.60 -13.57
C LEU A 263 -18.32 4.78 -14.54
N SER A 264 -17.67 5.87 -14.17
CA SER A 264 -17.48 7.04 -15.03
C SER A 264 -15.99 7.37 -15.17
N GLY A 265 -15.62 7.98 -16.29
CA GLY A 265 -14.25 8.40 -16.58
C GLY A 265 -14.17 9.90 -16.89
N LEU A 266 -13.10 10.55 -16.45
CA LEU A 266 -12.83 11.96 -16.69
C LEU A 266 -12.00 12.12 -17.97
N ARG A 267 -12.55 12.86 -18.94
CA ARG A 267 -11.87 13.18 -20.20
C ARG A 267 -10.97 14.40 -20.07
N ALA A 268 -10.14 14.62 -21.08
CA ALA A 268 -9.22 15.77 -21.16
C ALA A 268 -9.94 17.13 -21.18
N ASP A 269 -11.20 17.19 -21.63
CA ASP A 269 -12.04 18.40 -21.60
C ASP A 269 -12.66 18.69 -20.22
N GLY A 270 -12.37 17.85 -19.21
CA GLY A 270 -12.90 17.95 -17.86
C GLY A 270 -14.33 17.41 -17.70
N GLN A 271 -14.92 16.82 -18.74
CA GLN A 271 -16.24 16.22 -18.67
C GLN A 271 -16.17 14.74 -18.30
N TRP A 272 -17.15 14.28 -17.52
CA TRP A 272 -17.31 12.87 -17.17
C TRP A 272 -18.10 12.14 -18.27
N VAL A 273 -17.60 10.98 -18.67
CA VAL A 273 -18.27 10.04 -19.57
C VAL A 273 -18.63 8.76 -18.82
N GLU A 274 -19.80 8.19 -19.10
CA GLU A 274 -20.20 6.90 -18.55
C GLU A 274 -19.39 5.78 -19.22
N LEU A 275 -18.72 4.94 -18.42
CA LEU A 275 -17.98 3.76 -18.88
C LEU A 275 -18.74 2.46 -18.61
N LEU A 276 -19.51 2.44 -17.51
CA LEU A 276 -20.42 1.35 -17.15
C LEU A 276 -21.67 1.98 -16.54
N PRO A 277 -22.87 1.79 -17.15
CA PRO A 277 -24.12 2.22 -16.53
C PRO A 277 -24.35 1.50 -15.20
N ARG A 278 -25.25 2.03 -14.38
CA ARG A 278 -25.65 1.39 -13.12
C ARG A 278 -26.10 -0.05 -13.38
N THR A 279 -25.34 -1.00 -12.85
CA THR A 279 -25.45 -2.43 -13.14
C THR A 279 -25.52 -3.23 -11.85
N ALA A 280 -26.44 -4.19 -11.79
CA ALA A 280 -26.59 -5.09 -10.66
C ALA A 280 -25.34 -5.97 -10.46
N LEU A 281 -24.96 -6.16 -9.19
CA LEU A 281 -23.87 -7.02 -8.78
C LEU A 281 -24.41 -8.20 -7.96
N LEU A 282 -23.65 -9.29 -7.98
CA LEU A 282 -23.88 -10.49 -7.18
C LEU A 282 -22.85 -10.59 -6.06
N PRO A 283 -23.20 -11.22 -4.93
CA PRO A 283 -22.22 -11.54 -3.89
C PRO A 283 -21.14 -12.48 -4.40
N ASP A 284 -19.92 -12.35 -3.86
CA ASP A 284 -18.81 -13.27 -4.07
C ASP A 284 -18.51 -13.58 -5.55
N THR A 285 -18.55 -12.56 -6.42
CA THR A 285 -18.52 -12.73 -7.88
C THR A 285 -17.59 -11.72 -8.56
N ARG A 286 -16.82 -12.21 -9.53
CA ARG A 286 -16.03 -11.37 -10.45
C ARG A 286 -16.86 -10.99 -11.67
N HIS A 287 -17.33 -9.75 -11.70
CA HIS A 287 -18.13 -9.22 -12.81
C HIS A 287 -17.21 -8.63 -13.86
N ARG A 288 -17.34 -9.04 -15.13
CA ARG A 288 -16.51 -8.59 -16.24
C ARG A 288 -17.39 -7.97 -17.31
N PHE A 289 -17.15 -6.69 -17.61
CA PHE A 289 -17.94 -5.90 -18.55
C PHE A 289 -17.04 -5.35 -19.65
N LEU A 290 -17.40 -5.62 -20.91
CA LEU A 290 -16.78 -4.93 -22.03
C LEU A 290 -17.23 -3.47 -22.01
N VAL A 291 -16.26 -2.57 -22.16
CA VAL A 291 -16.49 -1.12 -22.22
C VAL A 291 -16.40 -0.70 -23.68
N ASP A 292 -17.54 -0.38 -24.27
CA ASP A 292 -17.65 0.07 -25.66
C ASP A 292 -17.68 1.61 -25.74
N VAL A 293 -16.69 2.22 -25.10
CA VAL A 293 -16.52 3.68 -25.05
C VAL A 293 -15.13 4.01 -25.59
N ALA A 294 -15.08 4.80 -26.65
CA ALA A 294 -13.83 5.12 -27.33
C ALA A 294 -13.04 6.23 -26.64
N ASP A 295 -13.63 6.98 -25.72
CA ASP A 295 -13.02 8.12 -25.05
C ASP A 295 -11.74 7.73 -24.28
N VAL A 296 -10.76 8.64 -24.32
CA VAL A 296 -9.55 8.56 -23.50
C VAL A 296 -9.84 9.25 -22.18
N VAL A 297 -9.58 8.55 -21.07
CA VAL A 297 -9.85 9.05 -19.71
C VAL A 297 -8.59 8.98 -18.86
N SER A 298 -8.41 9.93 -17.94
CA SER A 298 -7.25 10.02 -17.04
C SER A 298 -7.57 9.69 -15.58
N GLU A 299 -8.84 9.85 -15.20
CA GLU A 299 -9.37 9.45 -13.90
C GLU A 299 -10.65 8.65 -14.11
N VAL A 300 -10.99 7.87 -13.11
CA VAL A 300 -12.28 7.19 -13.02
C VAL A 300 -12.91 7.41 -11.66
N ARG A 301 -14.23 7.31 -11.62
CA ARG A 301 -15.02 7.26 -10.41
C ARG A 301 -15.88 6.02 -10.46
N LEU A 302 -15.71 5.15 -9.48
CA LEU A 302 -16.56 4.00 -9.24
C LEU A 302 -17.56 4.38 -8.14
N ASP A 303 -18.83 4.27 -8.45
CA ASP A 303 -19.95 4.45 -7.52
C ASP A 303 -20.54 3.07 -7.19
N ILE A 304 -20.78 2.81 -5.90
CA ILE A 304 -21.42 1.59 -5.39
C ILE A 304 -22.70 1.96 -4.63
N TYR A 305 -23.75 1.15 -4.77
CA TYR A 305 -25.08 1.50 -4.27
C TYR A 305 -25.67 0.44 -3.32
N PRO A 306 -26.26 0.87 -2.17
CA PRO A 306 -26.02 2.17 -1.52
C PRO A 306 -24.62 2.25 -0.88
N ASP A 307 -24.11 1.11 -0.44
CA ASP A 307 -22.85 0.92 0.29
C ASP A 307 -22.41 -0.54 0.17
N GLY A 308 -21.29 -0.90 0.80
CA GLY A 308 -20.84 -2.28 0.89
C GLY A 308 -19.34 -2.40 0.72
N GLY A 309 -18.88 -3.54 0.22
CA GLY A 309 -17.48 -3.74 -0.08
C GLY A 309 -17.20 -4.47 -1.39
N LEU A 310 -15.98 -4.24 -1.87
CA LEU A 310 -15.43 -4.75 -3.11
C LEU A 310 -14.02 -5.28 -2.86
N ALA A 311 -13.70 -6.42 -3.47
CA ALA A 311 -12.36 -6.99 -3.44
C ALA A 311 -11.41 -6.18 -4.32
N ARG A 312 -11.73 -6.00 -5.60
CA ARG A 312 -10.86 -5.36 -6.60
C ARG A 312 -11.66 -4.56 -7.63
N LEU A 313 -10.98 -3.59 -8.23
CA LEU A 313 -11.37 -2.95 -9.49
C LEU A 313 -10.22 -3.15 -10.48
N ARG A 314 -10.51 -3.69 -11.66
CA ARG A 314 -9.54 -3.76 -12.78
C ARG A 314 -10.08 -3.03 -13.98
N LEU A 315 -9.28 -2.18 -14.59
CA LEU A 315 -9.64 -1.44 -15.80
C LEU A 315 -8.62 -1.74 -16.89
N TYR A 316 -8.82 -2.86 -17.58
CA TYR A 316 -7.91 -3.28 -18.64
C TYR A 316 -8.12 -2.45 -19.89
N GLY A 317 -7.02 -1.99 -20.46
CA GLY A 317 -7.04 -1.10 -21.61
C GLY A 317 -5.64 -0.78 -22.13
N ASP A 318 -5.56 0.26 -22.94
CA ASP A 318 -4.31 0.76 -23.50
C ASP A 318 -4.10 2.21 -23.10
N LEU A 319 -2.84 2.59 -22.90
CA LEU A 319 -2.44 3.99 -22.78
C LEU A 319 -2.61 4.69 -24.15
N ALA A 320 -2.99 5.97 -24.12
CA ALA A 320 -3.20 6.80 -25.30
C ALA A 320 -1.92 7.48 -25.80
#